data_AF-A0A1E5QX71-F1
#
_entry.id   AF-A0A1E5QX71-F1
#
_cell.length_a   1.000
_cell.length_b   1.000
_cell.length_c   1.000
_cell.angle_alpha   90.00
_cell.angle_beta   90.00
_cell.angle_gamma   90.00
#
_symmetry.space_group_name_H-M   'P 1'
#
loop_
_entity.id
_entity.type
_entity.pdbx_description
1 polymer ?
#
loop_
_entity_poly.entity_id
_entity_poly.type
_entity_poly.pdbx_seq_one_letter_code
_entity_poly.pdbx_strand_id
1 'polypeptide(L)'
;MAILRYFSFLVLAIFIYGCSGNQTLESRLTPDESLTTEEEVNTQGEGNVTTEELELPEDFPQDIPIYEGAELIRIEGNTFVWTSSDPINLIIDAYEQGLMGFEWQVERGEDDSLVATKADEDTTVMMNFEVSADETQFSLTDSRMVSEDNSQEEETTVSEEDSPPRVTTSEPLQQLAQVGVIEEGKESINEEEMITRRQYARWLVKTNNVIFGSDNGKLIRLASANSEAVFRDVPNNDPDFPYIQGLANAGLIPSRLTNNPDAIAFNPDEPLTREHLIAWKVPFDFRQSFPTTTLDNIRETWGFQDANQMNPELWQKLYIDWQNGDNANVRRTFGFTTLFQPQKTVTTEEAAITLNRFGYQGDVRSLDQL
;
A
#
# COMPACT_ATOMS: atom_id res chain seq x y z
N MET A 1 69.57 -1.62 -21.38
CA MET A 1 70.24 -0.98 -22.54
C MET A 1 70.88 -2.09 -23.37
N ALA A 2 70.17 -2.61 -24.37
CA ALA A 2 70.67 -3.63 -25.29
C ALA A 2 70.00 -3.43 -26.66
N ILE A 3 70.83 -3.48 -27.69
CA ILE A 3 70.60 -3.03 -29.07
C ILE A 3 70.45 -4.26 -29.97
N LEU A 4 69.38 -4.27 -30.78
CA LEU A 4 69.29 -4.72 -32.19
C LEU A 4 69.67 -6.17 -32.58
N ARG A 5 68.78 -6.90 -33.28
CA ARG A 5 68.93 -7.34 -34.70
C ARG A 5 67.89 -8.40 -35.17
N TYR A 6 67.67 -8.37 -36.49
CA TYR A 6 67.03 -9.31 -37.45
C TYR A 6 65.53 -9.11 -37.73
N PHE A 7 65.12 -8.50 -38.86
CA PHE A 7 65.13 -8.89 -40.31
C PHE A 7 64.13 -9.99 -40.71
N SER A 8 63.08 -9.55 -41.43
CA SER A 8 62.63 -10.03 -42.74
C SER A 8 61.35 -10.86 -42.91
N PHE A 9 60.63 -10.47 -43.97
CA PHE A 9 59.46 -11.03 -44.68
C PHE A 9 58.08 -11.02 -44.00
N LEU A 10 56.93 -10.78 -44.64
CA LEU A 10 56.40 -10.14 -45.87
C LEU A 10 54.93 -10.67 -45.94
N VAL A 11 53.97 -9.83 -46.35
CA VAL A 11 52.58 -10.16 -46.79
C VAL A 11 51.55 -10.47 -45.69
N LEU A 12 50.63 -9.52 -45.45
CA LEU A 12 49.23 -9.66 -45.88
C LEU A 12 48.51 -8.31 -45.78
N ALA A 13 48.09 -7.78 -46.92
CA ALA A 13 47.22 -6.62 -47.00
C ALA A 13 45.76 -7.08 -46.90
N ILE A 14 45.03 -6.57 -45.90
CA ILE A 14 43.56 -6.60 -45.89
C ILE A 14 43.10 -5.20 -45.48
N PHE A 15 42.80 -4.38 -46.48
CA PHE A 15 41.81 -3.30 -46.36
C PHE A 15 40.62 -3.73 -47.21
N ILE A 16 39.50 -4.02 -46.56
CA ILE A 16 38.20 -3.83 -47.21
C ILE A 16 37.22 -3.33 -46.16
N TYR A 17 36.75 -2.12 -46.42
CA TYR A 17 35.59 -1.49 -45.83
C TYR A 17 34.39 -2.45 -45.87
N GLY A 18 33.85 -2.79 -44.71
CA GLY A 18 32.57 -3.45 -44.57
C GLY A 18 31.55 -2.45 -44.02
N CYS A 19 30.86 -1.74 -44.92
CA CYS A 19 29.53 -1.21 -44.63
C CYS A 19 28.57 -2.40 -44.53
N SER A 20 27.96 -2.61 -43.37
CA SER A 20 26.73 -3.40 -43.26
C SER A 20 25.56 -2.45 -43.06
N GLY A 21 25.16 -1.77 -44.14
CA GLY A 21 23.81 -1.23 -44.26
C GLY A 21 22.87 -2.40 -44.48
N ASN A 22 22.16 -2.81 -43.44
CA ASN A 22 21.12 -3.82 -43.55
C ASN A 22 19.80 -3.13 -43.93
N GLN A 23 19.51 -3.07 -45.23
CA GLN A 23 18.30 -2.49 -45.84
C GLN A 23 17.03 -3.35 -45.63
N THR A 24 16.94 -4.09 -44.53
CA THR A 24 15.84 -5.04 -44.27
C THR A 24 14.85 -4.54 -43.21
N LEU A 25 15.00 -3.30 -42.72
CA LEU A 25 14.11 -2.70 -41.71
C LEU A 25 13.40 -1.42 -42.17
N GLU A 26 13.79 -0.81 -43.30
CA GLU A 26 13.16 0.41 -43.81
C GLU A 26 11.93 0.17 -44.71
N SER A 27 11.52 -1.07 -44.93
CA SER A 27 10.30 -1.42 -45.68
C SER A 27 9.12 -1.83 -44.78
N ARG A 28 9.20 -1.63 -43.46
CA ARG A 28 8.10 -1.94 -42.52
C ARG A 28 7.36 -0.73 -41.96
N LEU A 29 7.71 0.49 -42.40
CA LEU A 29 7.08 1.73 -41.95
C LEU A 29 6.67 2.63 -43.14
N THR A 30 6.13 2.04 -44.21
CA THR A 30 5.40 2.83 -45.22
C THR A 30 3.92 2.85 -44.85
N PRO A 31 3.26 4.02 -44.84
CA PRO A 31 1.82 4.11 -44.66
C PRO A 31 1.09 3.34 -45.77
N ASP A 32 0.10 2.53 -45.41
CA ASP A 32 -0.77 1.85 -46.37
C ASP A 32 -1.65 2.88 -47.08
N GLU A 33 -1.37 3.09 -48.36
CA GLU A 33 -1.98 4.10 -49.24
C GLU A 33 -3.25 3.57 -49.93
N SER A 34 -4.08 2.80 -49.20
CA SER A 34 -5.26 2.15 -49.79
C SER A 34 -6.54 2.22 -48.95
N LEU A 35 -6.91 3.38 -48.40
CA LEU A 35 -8.29 3.61 -47.94
C LEU A 35 -8.75 5.06 -48.20
N THR A 36 -8.97 5.40 -49.47
CA THR A 36 -9.88 6.48 -49.86
C THR A 36 -10.84 5.96 -50.93
N THR A 37 -12.05 5.59 -50.52
CA THR A 37 -13.23 5.65 -51.38
C THR A 37 -14.49 5.75 -50.50
N GLU A 38 -15.17 6.90 -50.59
CA GLU A 38 -16.62 7.07 -50.37
C GLU A 38 -17.35 6.04 -51.27
N GLU A 39 -18.50 5.44 -51.00
CA GLU A 39 -19.76 5.94 -50.45
C GLU A 39 -20.74 4.74 -50.28
N GLU A 40 -21.86 5.02 -49.63
CA GLU A 40 -23.14 4.28 -49.58
C GLU A 40 -23.52 3.40 -48.36
N VAL A 41 -24.68 3.81 -47.87
CA VAL A 41 -25.46 3.52 -46.67
C VAL A 41 -26.14 2.16 -46.77
N ASN A 42 -26.07 1.34 -45.70
CA ASN A 42 -27.28 0.67 -45.22
C ASN A 42 -27.20 0.31 -43.72
N THR A 43 -28.24 0.74 -43.02
CA THR A 43 -28.58 0.61 -41.61
C THR A 43 -28.70 -0.83 -41.10
N GLN A 44 -28.14 -1.12 -39.92
CA GLN A 44 -28.82 -1.68 -38.72
C GLN A 44 -27.80 -2.25 -37.72
N GLY A 45 -27.86 -1.77 -36.47
CA GLY A 45 -27.16 -2.40 -35.33
C GLY A 45 -26.75 -1.39 -34.26
N GLU A 46 -27.67 -1.11 -33.34
CA GLU A 46 -27.50 -0.28 -32.15
C GLU A 46 -26.29 -0.66 -31.28
N GLY A 47 -25.67 0.36 -30.70
CA GLY A 47 -24.61 0.24 -29.70
C GLY A 47 -23.84 1.55 -29.56
N ASN A 48 -24.55 2.60 -29.14
CA ASN A 48 -24.01 3.93 -28.86
C ASN A 48 -22.90 3.81 -27.80
N VAL A 49 -21.63 4.03 -28.15
CA VAL A 49 -20.56 4.22 -27.17
C VAL A 49 -20.55 5.71 -26.85
N THR A 50 -21.24 6.06 -25.77
CA THR A 50 -21.11 7.37 -25.14
C THR A 50 -19.76 7.37 -24.43
N THR A 51 -18.79 8.14 -24.93
CA THR A 51 -17.66 8.60 -24.12
C THR A 51 -18.25 9.49 -23.04
N GLU A 52 -18.35 9.00 -21.80
CA GLU A 52 -18.73 9.83 -20.65
C GLU A 52 -17.57 10.79 -20.37
N GLU A 53 -17.72 12.03 -20.84
CA GLU A 53 -16.91 13.17 -20.40
C GLU A 53 -17.34 13.45 -18.95
N LEU A 54 -16.44 13.23 -17.99
CA LEU A 54 -16.71 13.50 -16.58
C LEU A 54 -16.82 15.02 -16.38
N GLU A 55 -18.04 15.52 -16.25
CA GLU A 55 -18.31 16.92 -15.97
C GLU A 55 -18.14 17.24 -14.48
N LEU A 56 -17.56 18.40 -14.18
CA LEU A 56 -17.41 18.90 -12.81
C LEU A 56 -18.80 19.13 -12.18
N PRO A 57 -19.03 18.76 -10.91
CA PRO A 57 -20.31 19.00 -10.24
C PRO A 57 -20.72 20.48 -10.23
N GLU A 58 -22.02 20.77 -10.37
CA GLU A 58 -22.54 22.16 -10.37
C GLU A 58 -22.31 22.89 -9.04
N ASP A 59 -22.11 22.15 -7.95
CA ASP A 59 -21.85 22.63 -6.60
C ASP A 59 -20.35 22.80 -6.29
N PHE A 60 -19.46 22.68 -7.29
CA PHE A 60 -18.03 22.89 -7.09
C PHE A 60 -17.73 24.33 -6.65
N PRO A 61 -16.94 24.54 -5.57
CA PRO A 61 -16.65 25.85 -5.03
C PRO A 61 -15.97 26.80 -6.03
N GLN A 62 -16.55 27.99 -6.20
CA GLN A 62 -16.06 29.00 -7.14
C GLN A 62 -14.81 29.74 -6.66
N ASP A 63 -14.44 29.58 -5.39
CA ASP A 63 -13.24 30.15 -4.78
C ASP A 63 -12.02 29.21 -4.85
N ILE A 64 -12.14 28.11 -5.60
CA ILE A 64 -11.04 27.23 -5.99
C ILE A 64 -10.84 27.37 -7.51
N PRO A 65 -9.66 27.83 -7.97
CA PRO A 65 -9.38 27.95 -9.40
C PRO A 65 -9.30 26.56 -10.04
N ILE A 66 -9.80 26.42 -11.27
CA ILE A 66 -9.60 25.21 -12.07
C ILE A 66 -8.37 25.44 -12.95
N TYR A 67 -7.42 24.51 -12.95
CA TYR A 67 -6.22 24.63 -13.77
C TYR A 67 -6.55 24.46 -15.26
N GLU A 68 -6.29 25.49 -16.07
CA GLU A 68 -6.47 25.45 -17.52
C GLU A 68 -5.48 24.46 -18.16
N GLY A 69 -5.97 23.38 -18.76
CA GLY A 69 -5.13 22.31 -19.33
C GLY A 69 -5.03 21.04 -18.48
N ALA A 70 -5.88 20.92 -17.44
CA ALA A 70 -6.10 19.68 -16.72
C ALA A 70 -7.41 19.00 -17.16
N GLU A 71 -7.41 17.68 -17.26
CA GLU A 71 -8.58 16.85 -17.56
C GLU A 71 -9.01 16.09 -16.30
N LEU A 72 -10.30 16.14 -15.97
CA LEU A 72 -10.87 15.44 -14.82
C LEU A 72 -11.02 13.95 -15.16
N ILE A 73 -10.37 13.10 -14.39
CA ILE A 73 -10.33 11.64 -14.63
C ILE A 73 -11.08 10.85 -13.58
N ARG A 74 -11.32 11.42 -12.39
CA ARG A 74 -12.06 10.76 -11.32
C ARG A 74 -12.67 11.75 -10.32
N ILE A 75 -13.84 11.39 -9.80
CA ILE A 75 -14.47 12.03 -8.65
C ILE A 75 -14.75 10.93 -7.60
N GLU A 76 -14.21 11.09 -6.39
CA GLU A 76 -14.40 10.19 -5.25
C GLU A 76 -14.85 11.01 -4.03
N GLY A 77 -16.18 11.13 -3.84
CA GLY A 77 -16.76 11.93 -2.76
C GLY A 77 -16.40 13.42 -2.90
N ASN A 78 -15.60 13.93 -1.97
CA ASN A 78 -15.10 15.31 -1.98
C ASN A 78 -13.69 15.45 -2.58
N THR A 79 -13.15 14.35 -3.13
CA THR A 79 -11.84 14.33 -3.78
C THR A 79 -11.99 14.23 -5.29
N PHE A 80 -11.37 15.18 -5.97
CA PHE A 80 -11.37 15.30 -7.42
C PHE A 80 -9.96 15.01 -7.91
N VAL A 81 -9.83 14.20 -8.96
CA VAL A 81 -8.53 13.79 -9.50
C VAL A 81 -8.43 14.22 -10.94
N TRP A 82 -7.37 14.96 -11.26
CA TRP A 82 -7.09 15.45 -12.61
C TRP A 82 -5.73 14.96 -13.10
N THR A 83 -5.57 14.96 -14.41
CA THR A 83 -4.29 14.79 -15.10
C THR A 83 -3.97 15.99 -15.97
N SER A 84 -2.69 16.32 -16.16
CA SER A 84 -2.23 17.36 -17.08
C SER A 84 -0.87 16.99 -17.67
N SER A 85 -0.64 17.35 -18.93
CA SER A 85 0.68 17.22 -19.57
C SER A 85 1.69 18.28 -19.11
N ASP A 86 1.26 19.26 -18.32
CA ASP A 86 2.11 20.34 -17.83
C ASP A 86 3.01 19.88 -16.66
N PRO A 87 4.18 20.50 -16.48
CA PRO A 87 5.07 20.19 -15.34
C PRO A 87 4.43 20.51 -13.99
N ILE A 88 4.63 19.63 -13.01
CA ILE A 88 4.12 19.74 -11.64
C ILE A 88 4.33 21.11 -10.99
N ASN A 89 5.51 21.71 -11.15
CA ASN A 89 5.84 23.01 -10.57
C ASN A 89 5.00 24.15 -11.15
N LEU A 90 4.60 24.08 -12.42
CA LEU A 90 3.73 25.08 -13.05
C LEU A 90 2.33 25.03 -12.46
N ILE A 91 1.82 23.82 -12.22
CA ILE A 91 0.49 23.57 -11.67
C ILE A 91 0.44 24.02 -10.20
N ILE A 92 1.43 23.65 -9.38
CA ILE A 92 1.52 24.09 -7.98
C ILE A 92 1.58 25.62 -7.90
N ASP A 93 2.44 26.28 -8.69
CA ASP A 93 2.57 27.74 -8.67
C ASP A 93 1.27 28.45 -9.08
N ALA A 94 0.49 27.85 -9.99
CA ALA A 94 -0.80 28.38 -10.42
C ALA A 94 -1.87 28.27 -9.31
N TYR A 95 -1.97 27.13 -8.63
CA TYR A 95 -2.89 26.96 -7.50
C TYR A 95 -2.52 27.84 -6.31
N GLU A 96 -1.23 27.97 -6.00
CA GLU A 96 -0.73 28.85 -4.95
C GLU A 96 -1.18 30.31 -5.21
N GLN A 97 -0.95 30.82 -6.42
CA GLN A 97 -1.35 32.18 -6.79
C GLN A 97 -2.87 32.37 -6.83
N GLY A 98 -3.59 31.39 -7.37
CA GLY A 98 -5.05 31.47 -7.48
C GLY A 98 -5.73 31.44 -6.11
N LEU A 99 -5.33 30.52 -5.22
CA LEU A 99 -5.87 30.41 -3.87
C LEU A 99 -5.52 31.63 -3.01
N MET A 100 -4.28 32.15 -3.10
CA MET A 100 -3.94 33.43 -2.44
C MET A 100 -4.78 34.60 -2.97
N GLY A 101 -5.18 34.59 -4.25
CA GLY A 101 -6.08 35.56 -4.85
C GLY A 101 -7.51 35.54 -4.30
N PHE A 102 -7.93 34.39 -3.76
CA PHE A 102 -9.20 34.20 -3.06
C PHE A 102 -9.06 34.29 -1.53
N GLU A 103 -7.98 34.93 -1.05
CA GLU A 103 -7.69 35.18 0.38
C GLU A 103 -7.44 33.90 1.21
N TRP A 104 -7.06 32.79 0.58
CA TRP A 104 -6.64 31.58 1.30
C TRP A 104 -5.24 31.74 1.87
N GLN A 105 -5.01 31.17 3.05
CA GLN A 105 -3.68 31.00 3.61
C GLN A 105 -3.11 29.68 3.09
N VAL A 106 -2.13 29.77 2.20
CA VAL A 106 -1.54 28.62 1.52
C VAL A 106 -0.20 28.26 2.15
N GLU A 107 -0.03 26.99 2.49
CA GLU A 107 1.21 26.39 2.96
C GLU A 107 1.62 25.25 2.03
N ARG A 108 2.87 25.26 1.55
CA ARG A 108 3.44 24.20 0.73
C ARG A 108 4.07 23.14 1.65
N GLY A 109 3.70 21.87 1.46
CA GLY A 109 4.31 20.73 2.15
C GLY A 109 5.68 20.37 1.59
N GLU A 110 6.42 19.51 2.30
CA GLU A 110 7.75 19.04 1.88
C GLU A 110 7.69 17.98 0.76
N ASP A 111 6.50 17.48 0.44
CA ASP A 111 6.19 16.36 -0.46
C ASP A 111 5.40 16.79 -1.71
N ASP A 112 5.66 18.00 -2.21
CA ASP A 112 4.93 18.60 -3.33
C ASP A 112 3.40 18.67 -3.09
N SER A 113 2.95 18.71 -1.83
CA SER A 113 1.57 18.99 -1.43
C SER A 113 1.32 20.48 -1.19
N LEU A 114 0.05 20.88 -1.27
CA LEU A 114 -0.41 22.23 -0.99
C LEU A 114 -1.64 22.18 -0.08
N VAL A 115 -1.55 22.82 1.08
CA VAL A 115 -2.65 22.95 2.03
C VAL A 115 -3.07 24.40 2.07
N ALA A 116 -4.34 24.67 1.80
CA ALA A 116 -4.92 26.00 1.85
C ALA A 116 -6.03 26.05 2.90
N THR A 117 -5.92 27.00 3.83
CA THR A 117 -6.88 27.16 4.93
C THR A 117 -7.52 28.55 4.88
N LYS A 118 -8.84 28.59 5.08
CA LYS A 118 -9.61 29.84 5.12
C LYS A 118 -10.05 30.12 6.56
N ALA A 119 -9.45 31.15 7.16
CA ALA A 119 -9.58 31.42 8.61
C ALA A 119 -11.01 31.75 9.07
N ASP A 120 -11.87 32.23 8.17
CA ASP A 120 -13.24 32.63 8.49
C ASP A 120 -14.25 31.46 8.46
N GLU A 121 -13.90 30.32 7.85
CA GLU A 121 -14.85 29.23 7.50
C GLU A 121 -14.42 27.83 7.98
N ASP A 122 -13.36 27.71 8.79
CA ASP A 122 -12.75 26.43 9.23
C ASP A 122 -12.58 25.42 8.07
N THR A 123 -12.35 25.96 6.87
CA THR A 123 -12.33 25.19 5.63
C THR A 123 -10.89 24.93 5.23
N THR A 124 -10.61 23.68 4.87
CA THR A 124 -9.29 23.23 4.41
C THR A 124 -9.42 22.59 3.03
N VAL A 125 -8.57 23.05 2.12
CA VAL A 125 -8.36 22.44 0.80
C VAL A 125 -6.98 21.81 0.82
N MET A 126 -6.91 20.52 0.50
CA MET A 126 -5.66 19.79 0.40
C MET A 126 -5.45 19.34 -1.03
N MET A 127 -4.28 19.61 -1.57
CA MET A 127 -3.87 19.21 -2.90
C MET A 127 -2.60 18.37 -2.84
N ASN A 128 -2.62 17.22 -3.52
CA ASN A 128 -1.45 16.36 -3.66
C ASN A 128 -1.12 16.21 -5.13
N PHE A 129 0.17 16.25 -5.46
CA PHE A 129 0.64 16.23 -6.83
C PHE A 129 1.67 15.11 -7.00
N GLU A 130 1.53 14.34 -8.08
CA GLU A 130 2.42 13.23 -8.39
C GLU A 130 2.76 13.23 -9.89
N VAL A 131 3.98 12.83 -10.21
CA VAL A 131 4.39 12.60 -11.61
C VAL A 131 4.13 11.14 -11.95
N SER A 132 3.22 10.90 -12.89
CA SER A 132 2.85 9.57 -13.36
C SER A 132 3.19 9.42 -14.85
N ALA A 133 4.17 8.56 -15.16
CA ALA A 133 4.76 8.43 -16.49
C ALA A 133 5.35 9.75 -17.03
N ASP A 134 4.61 10.44 -17.91
CA ASP A 134 4.99 11.71 -18.54
C ASP A 134 3.98 12.85 -18.25
N GLU A 135 3.00 12.61 -17.37
CA GLU A 135 1.94 13.56 -17.01
C GLU A 135 1.96 13.84 -15.50
N THR A 136 1.45 15.00 -15.11
CA THR A 136 1.22 15.34 -13.70
C THR A 136 -0.21 14.96 -13.33
N GLN A 137 -0.36 14.07 -12.37
CA GLN A 137 -1.64 13.76 -11.74
C GLN A 137 -1.75 14.52 -10.43
N PHE A 138 -2.92 15.07 -10.11
CA PHE A 138 -3.14 15.71 -8.82
C PHE A 138 -4.56 15.48 -8.31
N SER A 139 -4.67 15.43 -6.98
CA SER A 139 -5.94 15.31 -6.28
C SER A 139 -6.22 16.59 -5.50
N LEU A 140 -7.46 17.08 -5.52
CA LEU A 140 -7.96 18.16 -4.68
C LEU A 140 -9.06 17.60 -3.79
N THR A 141 -8.91 17.79 -2.49
CA THR A 141 -9.92 17.43 -1.48
C THR A 141 -10.41 18.71 -0.81
N ASP A 142 -11.71 18.98 -0.89
CA ASP A 142 -12.34 20.13 -0.23
C ASP A 142 -13.20 19.66 0.96
N SER A 143 -12.95 20.19 2.15
CA SER A 143 -13.70 19.85 3.37
C SER A 143 -15.16 20.33 3.37
N ARG A 144 -15.58 21.22 2.45
CA ARG A 144 -16.97 21.71 2.30
C ARG A 144 -17.86 20.76 1.52
N MET A 145 -17.27 19.95 0.65
CA MET A 145 -18.02 19.06 -0.27
C MET A 145 -18.32 17.70 0.37
N VAL A 146 -18.52 17.65 1.69
CA VAL A 146 -18.98 16.44 2.37
C VAL A 146 -20.35 16.08 1.83
N SER A 147 -20.44 14.97 1.10
CA SER A 147 -21.70 14.46 0.60
C SER A 147 -22.66 14.18 1.76
N GLU A 148 -23.73 14.96 1.83
CA GLU A 148 -24.85 14.76 2.75
C GLU A 148 -25.58 13.45 2.41
N ASP A 149 -25.17 12.35 3.03
CA ASP A 149 -26.12 11.32 3.45
C ASP A 149 -25.82 10.93 4.90
N ASN A 150 -26.26 11.82 5.80
CA ASN A 150 -27.00 11.52 7.03
C ASN A 150 -26.81 12.64 8.06
N SER A 151 -27.46 13.79 7.83
CA SER A 151 -27.59 14.85 8.83
C SER A 151 -28.93 14.71 9.56
N GLN A 152 -28.91 14.17 10.77
CA GLN A 152 -29.89 14.55 11.78
C GLN A 152 -29.15 15.20 12.94
N GLU A 153 -29.44 16.48 13.10
CA GLU A 153 -28.96 17.41 14.11
C GLU A 153 -29.11 16.84 15.53
N GLU A 154 -28.00 16.78 16.27
CA GLU A 154 -28.03 16.69 17.72
C GLU A 154 -28.41 18.06 18.31
N GLU A 155 -29.70 18.26 18.59
CA GLU A 155 -30.10 19.15 19.67
C GLU A 155 -29.78 18.49 21.00
N THR A 156 -28.86 19.10 21.74
CA THR A 156 -28.45 18.71 23.09
C THR A 156 -29.63 18.87 24.04
N THR A 157 -30.29 17.76 24.40
CA THR A 157 -31.10 17.68 25.62
C THR A 157 -30.56 16.59 26.52
N VAL A 158 -29.95 17.03 27.61
CA VAL A 158 -29.48 16.19 28.71
C VAL A 158 -30.66 15.43 29.32
N SER A 159 -30.66 14.10 29.19
CA SER A 159 -31.32 13.20 30.12
C SER A 159 -30.48 11.94 30.31
N GLU A 160 -29.92 11.79 31.51
CA GLU A 160 -29.31 10.57 32.02
C GLU A 160 -30.29 9.39 31.90
N GLU A 161 -29.92 8.33 31.18
CA GLU A 161 -30.24 6.94 31.55
C GLU A 161 -29.43 5.93 30.71
N ASP A 162 -28.41 5.36 31.36
CA ASP A 162 -27.96 3.96 31.27
C ASP A 162 -27.97 3.26 29.89
N SER A 163 -26.95 3.52 29.07
CA SER A 163 -26.41 2.55 28.09
C SER A 163 -24.96 2.91 27.75
N PRO A 164 -24.02 1.94 27.72
CA PRO A 164 -22.62 2.21 27.36
C PRO A 164 -22.52 2.69 25.90
N PRO A 165 -21.54 3.55 25.55
CA PRO A 165 -21.40 4.06 24.21
C PRO A 165 -21.11 2.90 23.24
N ARG A 166 -21.84 2.85 22.12
CA ARG A 166 -21.49 1.98 21.01
C ARG A 166 -20.17 2.49 20.44
N VAL A 167 -19.10 1.73 20.66
CA VAL A 167 -17.78 1.96 20.06
C VAL A 167 -17.97 2.07 18.55
N THR A 168 -17.75 3.26 17.98
CA THR A 168 -17.59 3.44 16.55
C THR A 168 -16.25 2.83 16.19
N THR A 169 -16.25 1.66 15.56
CA THR A 169 -15.02 0.96 15.17
C THR A 169 -14.27 1.74 14.08
N SER A 170 -12.94 1.71 14.10
CA SER A 170 -12.06 2.30 13.09
C SER A 170 -12.31 1.72 11.69
N GLU A 171 -11.89 2.44 10.66
CA GLU A 171 -12.00 1.98 9.26
C GLU A 171 -11.24 0.66 9.01
N PRO A 172 -9.99 0.44 9.47
CA PRO A 172 -9.31 -0.85 9.32
C PRO A 172 -10.04 -2.03 9.98
N LEU A 173 -10.61 -1.84 11.18
CA LEU A 173 -11.38 -2.88 11.85
C LEU A 173 -12.69 -3.17 11.12
N GLN A 174 -13.37 -2.13 10.62
CA GLN A 174 -14.57 -2.28 9.80
C GLN A 174 -14.27 -3.07 8.52
N GLN A 175 -13.17 -2.78 7.82
CA GLN A 175 -12.77 -3.53 6.62
C GLN A 175 -12.56 -5.01 6.92
N LEU A 176 -11.85 -5.34 8.00
CA LEU A 176 -11.64 -6.74 8.40
C LEU A 176 -12.95 -7.44 8.77
N ALA A 177 -13.89 -6.75 9.41
CA ALA A 177 -15.22 -7.29 9.69
C ALA A 177 -16.01 -7.53 8.39
N GLN A 178 -15.98 -6.57 7.46
CA GLN A 178 -16.68 -6.63 6.18
C GLN A 178 -16.26 -7.82 5.33
N VAL A 179 -14.97 -8.16 5.32
CA VAL A 179 -14.45 -9.33 4.59
C VAL A 179 -14.48 -10.63 5.40
N GLY A 180 -15.13 -10.64 6.58
CA GLY A 180 -15.31 -11.83 7.42
C GLY A 180 -14.03 -12.35 8.08
N VAL A 181 -12.99 -11.51 8.18
CA VAL A 181 -11.81 -11.81 8.99
C VAL A 181 -12.20 -11.81 10.46
N ILE A 182 -12.87 -10.74 10.88
CA ILE A 182 -13.47 -10.61 12.21
C ILE A 182 -14.90 -11.12 12.13
N GLU A 183 -15.24 -12.10 12.97
CA GLU A 183 -16.56 -12.72 12.99
C GLU A 183 -17.49 -11.94 13.93
N GLU A 184 -18.35 -11.10 13.34
CA GLU A 184 -19.35 -10.33 14.09
C GLU A 184 -20.19 -11.24 15.02
N GLY A 185 -20.35 -10.81 16.27
CA GLY A 185 -21.12 -11.53 17.29
C GLY A 185 -20.41 -12.73 17.92
N LYS A 186 -19.21 -13.11 17.45
CA LYS A 186 -18.34 -14.09 18.11
C LYS A 186 -17.11 -13.47 18.76
N GLU A 187 -16.65 -12.35 18.23
CA GLU A 187 -15.53 -11.58 18.76
C GLU A 187 -16.05 -10.18 19.15
N SER A 188 -15.83 -9.77 20.41
CA SER A 188 -16.04 -8.38 20.80
C SER A 188 -14.89 -7.55 20.26
N ILE A 189 -15.18 -6.51 19.47
CA ILE A 189 -14.16 -5.60 18.95
C ILE A 189 -14.06 -4.41 19.90
N ASN A 190 -12.94 -4.33 20.61
CA ASN A 190 -12.51 -3.14 21.33
C ASN A 190 -11.13 -2.75 20.79
N GLU A 191 -11.04 -1.56 20.21
CA GLU A 191 -9.86 -1.03 19.50
C GLU A 191 -8.60 -0.98 20.38
N GLU A 192 -8.79 -0.69 21.68
CA GLU A 192 -7.72 -0.54 22.66
C GLU A 192 -7.36 -1.86 23.34
N GLU A 193 -8.14 -2.92 23.13
CA GLU A 193 -7.86 -4.23 23.68
C GLU A 193 -6.57 -4.79 23.08
N MET A 194 -5.74 -5.42 23.92
CA MET A 194 -4.52 -6.06 23.45
C MET A 194 -4.86 -7.32 22.66
N ILE A 195 -4.45 -7.39 21.41
CA ILE A 195 -4.71 -8.56 20.57
C ILE A 195 -3.89 -9.75 21.07
N THR A 196 -4.51 -10.93 21.17
CA THR A 196 -3.79 -12.17 21.51
C THR A 196 -3.04 -12.71 20.29
N ARG A 197 -2.01 -13.53 20.55
CA ARG A 197 -1.24 -14.21 19.50
C ARG A 197 -2.12 -15.07 18.60
N ARG A 198 -3.12 -15.77 19.15
CA ARG A 198 -4.06 -16.59 18.35
C ARG A 198 -4.95 -15.74 17.44
N GLN A 199 -5.48 -14.63 17.94
CA GLN A 199 -6.35 -13.74 17.17
C GLN A 199 -5.56 -13.18 15.99
N TYR A 200 -4.37 -12.67 16.26
CA TYR A 200 -3.51 -12.14 15.19
C TYR A 200 -3.12 -13.21 14.16
N ALA A 201 -2.77 -14.43 14.59
CA ALA A 201 -2.45 -15.52 13.67
C ALA A 201 -3.65 -15.89 12.77
N ARG A 202 -4.85 -15.98 13.34
CA ARG A 202 -6.08 -16.22 12.59
C ARG A 202 -6.35 -15.08 11.60
N TRP A 203 -6.28 -13.83 12.05
CA TRP A 203 -6.53 -12.65 11.22
C TRP A 203 -5.52 -12.58 10.07
N LEU A 204 -4.22 -12.70 10.36
CA LEU A 204 -3.14 -12.70 9.36
C LEU A 204 -3.38 -13.70 8.22
N VAL A 205 -3.75 -14.95 8.54
CA VAL A 205 -4.05 -15.97 7.54
C VAL A 205 -5.32 -15.66 6.76
N LYS A 206 -6.40 -15.31 7.45
CA LYS A 206 -7.68 -15.00 6.79
C LYS A 206 -7.53 -13.82 5.84
N THR A 207 -6.96 -12.71 6.30
CA THR A 207 -6.81 -11.49 5.51
C THR A 207 -5.93 -11.72 4.28
N ASN A 208 -4.80 -12.42 4.44
CA ASN A 208 -3.98 -12.81 3.31
C ASN A 208 -4.76 -13.62 2.27
N ASN A 209 -5.52 -14.62 2.72
CA ASN A 209 -6.25 -15.50 1.84
C ASN A 209 -7.46 -14.82 1.18
N VAL A 210 -7.98 -13.76 1.77
CA VAL A 210 -8.96 -12.85 1.16
C VAL A 210 -8.28 -12.03 0.05
N ILE A 211 -7.22 -11.28 0.37
CA ILE A 211 -6.53 -10.39 -0.58
C ILE A 211 -5.96 -11.15 -1.80
N PHE A 212 -5.42 -12.34 -1.56
CA PHE A 212 -4.80 -13.15 -2.60
C PHE A 212 -5.62 -14.39 -2.98
N GLY A 213 -6.95 -14.36 -2.78
CA GLY A 213 -7.87 -15.46 -3.07
C GLY A 213 -7.72 -16.09 -4.46
N SER A 214 -7.36 -15.27 -5.46
CA SER A 214 -7.16 -15.68 -6.85
C SER A 214 -5.73 -16.16 -7.17
N ASP A 215 -4.77 -15.98 -6.26
CA ASP A 215 -3.37 -16.37 -6.42
C ASP A 215 -3.02 -17.55 -5.50
N ASN A 216 -3.16 -18.75 -6.06
CA ASN A 216 -2.88 -20.01 -5.35
C ASN A 216 -1.47 -20.10 -4.74
N GLY A 217 -0.49 -19.38 -5.26
CA GLY A 217 0.88 -19.38 -4.76
C GLY A 217 1.06 -18.52 -3.50
N LYS A 218 0.13 -17.59 -3.25
CA LYS A 218 0.16 -16.67 -2.11
C LYS A 218 -0.76 -17.07 -0.95
N LEU A 219 -1.64 -18.04 -1.19
CA LEU A 219 -2.51 -18.60 -0.15
C LEU A 219 -1.74 -19.39 0.90
N ILE A 220 -2.09 -19.17 2.16
CA ILE A 220 -1.64 -20.03 3.26
C ILE A 220 -2.59 -21.22 3.39
N ARG A 221 -2.02 -22.41 3.36
CA ARG A 221 -2.77 -23.67 3.51
C ARG A 221 -3.11 -23.88 4.98
N LEU A 222 -4.40 -24.03 5.27
CA LEU A 222 -4.87 -24.41 6.60
C LEU A 222 -4.45 -25.85 6.92
N ALA A 223 -4.10 -26.10 8.17
CA ALA A 223 -3.79 -27.44 8.62
C ALA A 223 -5.07 -28.29 8.73
N SER A 224 -4.93 -29.58 8.42
CA SER A 224 -6.00 -30.56 8.64
C SER A 224 -6.14 -30.86 10.13
N ALA A 225 -7.36 -31.03 10.63
CA ALA A 225 -7.62 -31.46 12.01
C ALA A 225 -6.97 -32.82 12.37
N ASN A 226 -6.45 -33.57 11.39
CA ASN A 226 -5.73 -34.83 11.60
C ASN A 226 -4.20 -34.69 11.56
N SER A 227 -3.64 -33.50 11.35
CA SER A 227 -2.18 -33.30 11.31
C SER A 227 -1.57 -33.41 12.72
N GLU A 228 -0.31 -33.82 12.82
CA GLU A 228 0.40 -33.78 14.11
C GLU A 228 0.58 -32.32 14.56
N ALA A 229 0.19 -32.02 15.80
CA ALA A 229 0.39 -30.71 16.40
C ALA A 229 1.90 -30.40 16.55
N VAL A 230 2.30 -29.21 16.13
CA VAL A 230 3.67 -28.71 16.28
C VAL A 230 3.89 -28.10 17.67
N PHE A 231 2.89 -27.41 18.19
CA PHE A 231 2.92 -26.79 19.52
C PHE A 231 2.15 -27.63 20.52
N ARG A 232 2.68 -27.76 21.75
CA ARG A 232 2.06 -28.58 22.80
C ARG A 232 0.73 -28.01 23.32
N ASP A 233 0.59 -26.70 23.27
CA ASP A 233 -0.50 -25.91 23.83
C ASP A 233 -1.56 -25.50 22.79
N VAL A 234 -1.43 -25.96 21.54
CA VAL A 234 -2.45 -25.80 20.48
C VAL A 234 -2.79 -27.19 19.92
N PRO A 235 -3.65 -27.97 20.61
CA PRO A 235 -4.07 -29.29 20.15
C PRO A 235 -5.03 -29.19 18.95
N ASN A 236 -5.22 -30.30 18.23
CA ASN A 236 -6.03 -30.36 17.01
C ASN A 236 -7.50 -29.94 17.15
N ASN A 237 -8.04 -29.95 18.36
CA ASN A 237 -9.41 -29.53 18.67
C ASN A 237 -9.52 -28.04 19.06
N ASP A 238 -8.39 -27.32 19.12
CA ASP A 238 -8.39 -25.88 19.28
C ASP A 238 -9.03 -25.21 18.05
N PRO A 239 -9.93 -24.24 18.22
CA PRO A 239 -10.61 -23.59 17.08
C PRO A 239 -9.63 -22.88 16.14
N ASP A 240 -8.47 -22.41 16.63
CA ASP A 240 -7.46 -21.75 15.81
C ASP A 240 -6.33 -22.68 15.36
N PHE A 241 -6.41 -23.97 15.69
CA PHE A 241 -5.46 -24.98 15.24
C PHE A 241 -5.18 -24.90 13.73
N PRO A 242 -6.19 -24.86 12.84
CA PRO A 242 -5.94 -24.86 11.39
C PRO A 242 -5.07 -23.68 10.92
N TYR A 243 -5.21 -22.51 11.55
CA TYR A 243 -4.48 -21.30 11.20
C TYR A 243 -3.06 -21.32 11.78
N ILE A 244 -2.93 -21.55 13.09
CA ILE A 244 -1.64 -21.56 13.80
C ILE A 244 -0.74 -22.69 13.28
N GLN A 245 -1.30 -23.90 13.14
CA GLN A 245 -0.58 -25.04 12.60
C GLN A 245 -0.24 -24.84 11.12
N GLY A 246 -1.12 -24.19 10.34
CA GLY A 246 -0.88 -23.84 8.94
C GLY A 246 0.33 -22.92 8.79
N LEU A 247 0.41 -21.87 9.61
CA LEU A 247 1.57 -20.96 9.67
C LEU A 247 2.87 -21.70 10.02
N ALA A 248 2.84 -22.59 11.01
CA ALA A 248 4.01 -23.36 11.41
C ALA A 248 4.46 -24.32 10.30
N ASN A 249 3.52 -25.01 9.63
CA ASN A 249 3.80 -25.88 8.50
C ASN A 249 4.40 -25.12 7.31
N ALA A 250 4.00 -23.85 7.13
CA ALA A 250 4.56 -22.96 6.12
C ALA A 250 5.91 -22.34 6.55
N GLY A 251 6.35 -22.56 7.79
CA GLY A 251 7.58 -21.96 8.34
C GLY A 251 7.49 -20.45 8.55
N LEU A 252 6.28 -19.89 8.64
CA LEU A 252 6.05 -18.44 8.78
C LEU A 252 6.04 -17.96 10.23
N ILE A 253 5.98 -18.89 11.18
CA ILE A 253 6.15 -18.62 12.61
C ILE A 253 7.20 -19.57 13.21
N PRO A 254 7.95 -19.14 14.25
CA PRO A 254 8.95 -19.98 14.89
C PRO A 254 8.36 -21.28 15.44
N SER A 255 9.03 -22.40 15.17
CA SER A 255 8.66 -23.71 15.70
C SER A 255 9.82 -24.70 15.61
N ARG A 256 9.63 -25.93 16.12
CA ARG A 256 10.56 -27.04 15.87
C ARG A 256 10.81 -27.30 14.38
N LEU A 257 9.88 -26.95 13.48
CA LEU A 257 10.03 -27.12 12.03
C LEU A 257 10.99 -26.09 11.41
N THR A 258 11.14 -24.92 12.04
CA THR A 258 12.08 -23.88 11.61
C THR A 258 13.42 -23.99 12.34
N ASN A 259 13.75 -25.17 12.88
CA ASN A 259 14.95 -25.44 13.69
C ASN A 259 15.08 -24.57 14.95
N ASN A 260 13.95 -24.13 15.52
CA ASN A 260 13.93 -23.48 16.83
C ASN A 260 13.44 -24.49 17.89
N PRO A 261 14.35 -25.18 18.61
CA PRO A 261 13.97 -26.24 19.56
C PRO A 261 13.27 -25.69 20.81
N ASP A 262 13.41 -24.40 21.10
CA ASP A 262 12.81 -23.75 22.27
C ASP A 262 11.36 -23.32 22.01
N ALA A 263 10.93 -23.25 20.74
CA ALA A 263 9.56 -22.96 20.32
C ALA A 263 8.64 -24.19 20.46
N ILE A 264 8.51 -24.70 21.69
CA ILE A 264 7.70 -25.87 22.07
C ILE A 264 6.21 -25.49 22.24
N ALA A 265 5.96 -24.25 22.67
CA ALA A 265 4.64 -23.70 22.92
C ALA A 265 4.41 -22.46 22.04
N PHE A 266 3.18 -22.25 21.58
CA PHE A 266 2.78 -21.07 20.83
C PHE A 266 2.39 -19.90 21.76
N ASN A 267 1.93 -20.20 22.98
CA ASN A 267 1.32 -19.28 23.94
C ASN A 267 0.16 -18.50 23.32
N PRO A 268 -0.92 -19.17 22.91
CA PRO A 268 -1.95 -18.54 22.08
C PRO A 268 -2.65 -17.34 22.74
N ASP A 269 -2.84 -17.37 24.06
CA ASP A 269 -3.63 -16.38 24.79
C ASP A 269 -2.76 -15.24 25.36
N GLU A 270 -1.44 -15.26 25.15
CA GLU A 270 -0.58 -14.13 25.49
C GLU A 270 -0.80 -12.96 24.52
N PRO A 271 -0.71 -11.71 25.00
CA PRO A 271 -0.72 -10.53 24.13
C PRO A 271 0.39 -10.58 23.07
N LEU A 272 0.07 -10.15 21.86
CA LEU A 272 1.04 -10.00 20.78
C LEU A 272 1.95 -8.79 21.06
N THR A 273 3.26 -8.95 20.83
CA THR A 273 4.22 -7.84 20.91
C THR A 273 4.52 -7.26 19.52
N ARG A 274 5.00 -6.02 19.46
CA ARG A 274 5.41 -5.36 18.19
C ARG A 274 6.46 -6.16 17.42
N GLU A 275 7.40 -6.78 18.12
CA GLU A 275 8.37 -7.69 17.51
C GLU A 275 7.68 -8.87 16.80
N HIS A 276 6.74 -9.55 17.46
CA HIS A 276 6.02 -10.67 16.86
C HIS A 276 5.11 -10.26 15.71
N LEU A 277 4.44 -9.11 15.83
CA LEU A 277 3.61 -8.55 14.76
C LEU A 277 4.41 -8.41 13.45
N ILE A 278 5.55 -7.74 13.51
CA ILE A 278 6.43 -7.53 12.36
C ILE A 278 7.07 -8.85 11.92
N ALA A 279 7.51 -9.67 12.89
CA ALA A 279 8.18 -10.93 12.59
C ALA A 279 7.31 -11.88 11.77
N TRP A 280 6.00 -11.89 12.03
CA TRP A 280 5.05 -12.76 11.36
C TRP A 280 4.44 -12.11 10.11
N LYS A 281 4.28 -10.78 10.09
CA LYS A 281 3.69 -10.05 8.93
C LYS A 281 4.63 -9.96 7.74
N VAL A 282 5.86 -9.50 7.93
CA VAL A 282 6.77 -9.17 6.81
C VAL A 282 7.02 -10.36 5.86
N PRO A 283 7.11 -11.63 6.31
CA PRO A 283 7.20 -12.77 5.39
C PRO A 283 6.05 -12.88 4.38
N PHE A 284 4.84 -12.42 4.73
CA PHE A 284 3.69 -12.39 3.83
C PHE A 284 3.80 -11.29 2.77
N ASP A 285 4.45 -10.18 3.11
CA ASP A 285 4.67 -9.08 2.19
C ASP A 285 5.77 -9.42 1.19
N PHE A 286 6.91 -9.89 1.71
CA PHE A 286 8.12 -10.06 0.92
C PHE A 286 8.17 -11.37 0.13
N ARG A 287 7.71 -12.47 0.73
CA ARG A 287 7.64 -13.83 0.13
C ARG A 287 8.93 -14.34 -0.53
N GLN A 288 10.07 -13.81 -0.12
CA GLN A 288 11.39 -14.13 -0.65
C GLN A 288 12.37 -14.44 0.48
N SER A 289 13.54 -14.96 0.12
CA SER A 289 14.62 -15.15 1.09
C SER A 289 15.11 -13.81 1.61
N PHE A 290 15.13 -13.66 2.93
CA PHE A 290 15.60 -12.44 3.56
C PHE A 290 17.13 -12.28 3.40
N PRO A 291 17.62 -11.09 3.02
CA PRO A 291 19.04 -10.81 3.02
C PRO A 291 19.57 -10.79 4.46
N THR A 292 20.84 -11.12 4.63
CA THR A 292 21.53 -10.92 5.90
C THR A 292 21.67 -9.44 6.19
N THR A 293 21.49 -9.03 7.44
CA THR A 293 21.71 -7.64 7.88
C THR A 293 22.35 -7.60 9.26
N THR A 294 22.74 -6.40 9.70
CA THR A 294 23.37 -6.15 11.00
C THR A 294 22.52 -5.19 11.83
N LEU A 295 22.78 -5.16 13.14
CA LEU A 295 22.15 -4.20 14.04
C LEU A 295 22.42 -2.74 13.63
N ASP A 296 23.64 -2.45 13.16
CA ASP A 296 24.02 -1.08 12.77
C ASP A 296 23.23 -0.61 11.55
N ASN A 297 22.97 -1.49 10.58
CA ASN A 297 22.09 -1.17 9.44
C ASN A 297 20.68 -0.78 9.91
N ILE A 298 20.14 -1.43 10.95
CA ILE A 298 18.80 -1.10 11.49
C ILE A 298 18.80 0.24 12.20
N ARG A 299 19.88 0.57 12.92
CA ARG A 299 20.05 1.90 13.53
C ARG A 299 20.12 2.99 12.47
N GLU A 300 20.83 2.75 11.38
CA GLU A 300 21.00 3.71 10.29
C GLU A 300 19.71 3.91 9.47
N THR A 301 18.95 2.85 9.21
CA THR A 301 17.72 2.91 8.39
C THR A 301 16.52 3.44 9.17
N TRP A 302 16.22 2.84 10.32
CA TRP A 302 15.04 3.19 11.13
C TRP A 302 15.31 4.24 12.20
N GLY A 303 16.57 4.44 12.62
CA GLY A 303 16.88 5.36 13.72
C GLY A 303 16.46 4.86 15.11
N PHE A 304 16.17 3.56 15.28
CA PHE A 304 15.72 3.01 16.55
C PHE A 304 16.81 3.05 17.62
N GLN A 305 16.55 3.76 18.72
CA GLN A 305 17.45 3.88 19.86
C GLN A 305 17.53 2.58 20.67
N ASP A 306 16.50 1.74 20.61
CA ASP A 306 16.34 0.48 21.34
C ASP A 306 16.52 -0.77 20.48
N ALA A 307 17.15 -0.64 19.30
CA ALA A 307 17.39 -1.75 18.39
C ALA A 307 18.17 -2.94 19.01
N ASN A 308 18.95 -2.67 20.05
CA ASN A 308 19.69 -3.68 20.81
C ASN A 308 18.81 -4.59 21.68
N GLN A 309 17.53 -4.25 21.88
CA GLN A 309 16.56 -5.06 22.63
C GLN A 309 15.79 -6.04 21.75
N MET A 310 15.97 -5.98 20.43
CA MET A 310 15.27 -6.82 19.45
C MET A 310 15.96 -8.18 19.30
N ASN A 311 15.18 -9.22 19.01
CA ASN A 311 15.73 -10.48 18.53
C ASN A 311 16.47 -10.26 17.18
N PRO A 312 17.71 -10.77 16.99
CA PRO A 312 18.44 -10.64 15.74
C PRO A 312 17.69 -11.10 14.48
N GLU A 313 16.78 -12.07 14.60
CA GLU A 313 15.94 -12.53 13.49
C GLU A 313 14.95 -11.46 12.99
N LEU A 314 14.66 -10.43 13.80
CA LEU A 314 13.79 -9.32 13.45
C LEU A 314 14.50 -8.33 12.53
N TRP A 315 15.83 -8.17 12.63
CA TRP A 315 16.55 -7.14 11.88
C TRP A 315 16.36 -7.28 10.38
N GLN A 316 16.50 -8.48 9.82
CA GLN A 316 16.30 -8.69 8.38
C GLN A 316 14.87 -8.36 7.93
N LYS A 317 13.88 -8.56 8.81
CA LYS A 317 12.48 -8.26 8.53
C LYS A 317 12.22 -6.77 8.57
N LEU A 318 12.75 -6.07 9.57
CA LEU A 318 12.70 -4.60 9.65
C LEU A 318 13.44 -3.93 8.50
N TYR A 319 14.55 -4.50 8.05
CA TYR A 319 15.28 -3.98 6.89
C TYR A 319 14.41 -4.05 5.62
N ILE A 320 13.79 -5.21 5.36
CA ILE A 320 12.84 -5.36 4.25
C ILE A 320 11.62 -4.45 4.41
N ASP A 321 11.07 -4.36 5.62
CA ASP A 321 9.93 -3.49 5.91
C ASP A 321 10.26 -2.02 5.56
N TRP A 322 11.44 -1.54 5.94
CA TRP A 322 11.93 -0.20 5.61
C TRP A 322 12.03 0.02 4.10
N GLN A 323 12.54 -0.98 3.37
CA GLN A 323 12.65 -0.91 1.90
C GLN A 323 11.30 -0.87 1.19
N ASN A 324 10.20 -1.19 1.89
CA ASN A 324 8.85 -1.06 1.37
C ASN A 324 8.31 0.39 1.43
N GLY A 325 9.12 1.35 1.89
CA GLY A 325 8.78 2.78 1.87
C GLY A 325 7.54 3.08 2.70
N ASP A 326 6.58 3.82 2.15
CA ASP A 326 5.33 4.18 2.84
C ASP A 326 4.41 2.98 3.06
N ASN A 327 4.65 1.87 2.36
CA ASN A 327 3.97 0.61 2.61
C ASN A 327 4.55 -0.18 3.79
N ALA A 328 5.66 0.29 4.40
CA ALA A 328 6.25 -0.32 5.59
C ALA A 328 5.21 -0.48 6.71
N ASN A 329 5.11 -1.69 7.26
CA ASN A 329 4.18 -1.98 8.35
C ASN A 329 4.48 -1.10 9.58
N VAL A 330 5.76 -0.87 9.90
CA VAL A 330 6.12 0.00 11.04
C VAL A 330 5.58 1.41 10.88
N ARG A 331 5.72 2.02 9.70
CA ARG A 331 5.29 3.42 9.45
C ARG A 331 3.78 3.54 9.52
N ARG A 332 3.08 2.65 8.82
CA ARG A 332 1.61 2.66 8.76
C ARG A 332 0.99 2.41 10.11
N THR A 333 1.53 1.45 10.87
CA THR A 333 0.91 1.04 12.14
C THR A 333 1.29 1.95 13.29
N PHE A 334 2.53 2.43 13.35
CA PHE A 334 3.05 3.11 14.54
C PHE A 334 3.46 4.56 14.31
N GLY A 335 3.31 5.06 13.09
CA GLY A 335 3.77 6.39 12.69
C GLY A 335 5.29 6.56 12.79
N PHE A 336 5.73 7.82 12.80
CA PHE A 336 7.13 8.16 13.07
C PHE A 336 7.51 7.77 14.49
N THR A 337 8.50 6.90 14.64
CA THR A 337 9.06 6.53 15.94
C THR A 337 10.56 6.29 15.88
N THR A 338 11.27 6.74 16.91
CA THR A 338 12.69 6.40 17.15
C THR A 338 12.87 5.36 18.27
N LEU A 339 11.76 4.85 18.81
CA LEU A 339 11.71 3.77 19.80
C LEU A 339 10.74 2.69 19.32
N PHE A 340 11.27 1.57 18.86
CA PHE A 340 10.45 0.49 18.33
C PHE A 340 9.66 -0.22 19.43
N GLN A 341 10.23 -0.33 20.63
CA GLN A 341 9.68 -1.01 21.81
C GLN A 341 9.27 -2.45 21.50
N PRO A 342 10.23 -3.36 21.25
CA PRO A 342 9.94 -4.71 20.73
C PRO A 342 8.99 -5.54 21.61
N GLN A 343 8.98 -5.27 22.92
CA GLN A 343 8.14 -5.97 23.90
C GLN A 343 6.82 -5.24 24.21
N LYS A 344 6.57 -4.06 23.64
CA LYS A 344 5.29 -3.37 23.80
C LYS A 344 4.21 -4.21 23.12
N THR A 345 3.09 -4.39 23.83
CA THR A 345 1.92 -5.12 23.34
C THR A 345 1.18 -4.31 22.29
N VAL A 346 0.48 -5.01 21.41
CA VAL A 346 -0.22 -4.45 20.25
C VAL A 346 -1.73 -4.45 20.50
N THR A 347 -2.40 -3.38 20.14
CA THR A 347 -3.88 -3.33 20.22
C THR A 347 -4.55 -4.01 19.02
N THR A 348 -5.84 -4.33 19.11
CA THR A 348 -6.60 -4.84 17.97
C THR A 348 -6.58 -3.86 16.80
N GLU A 349 -6.59 -2.55 17.08
CA GLU A 349 -6.51 -1.51 16.06
C GLU A 349 -5.17 -1.48 15.33
N GLU A 350 -4.06 -1.48 16.06
CA GLU A 350 -2.71 -1.54 15.46
C GLU A 350 -2.56 -2.81 14.60
N ALA A 351 -3.12 -3.94 15.04
CA ALA A 351 -3.16 -5.15 14.22
C ALA A 351 -4.00 -4.98 12.95
N ALA A 352 -5.16 -4.32 13.04
CA ALA A 352 -6.01 -4.08 11.89
C ALA A 352 -5.34 -3.18 10.84
N ILE A 353 -4.76 -2.06 11.26
CA ILE A 353 -3.96 -1.17 10.40
C ILE A 353 -2.81 -1.94 9.72
N THR A 354 -2.16 -2.85 10.44
CA THR A 354 -1.08 -3.67 9.88
C THR A 354 -1.60 -4.59 8.77
N LEU A 355 -2.77 -5.20 8.98
CA LEU A 355 -3.32 -6.26 8.13
C LEU A 355 -4.18 -5.75 6.97
N ASN A 356 -4.63 -4.49 6.96
CA ASN A 356 -5.45 -3.97 5.86
C ASN A 356 -4.71 -3.90 4.52
N ARG A 357 -3.39 -4.12 4.51
CA ARG A 357 -2.53 -4.09 3.32
C ARG A 357 -1.45 -5.17 3.38
N PHE A 358 -1.23 -5.83 2.24
CA PHE A 358 -0.20 -6.85 2.06
C PHE A 358 0.57 -6.66 0.77
N GLY A 359 1.81 -7.15 0.75
CA GLY A 359 2.66 -7.18 -0.43
C GLY A 359 3.86 -6.25 -0.34
N TYR A 360 4.71 -6.32 -1.34
CA TYR A 360 5.98 -5.61 -1.38
C TYR A 360 6.11 -4.87 -2.71
N GLN A 361 6.38 -3.56 -2.64
CA GLN A 361 6.55 -2.68 -3.80
C GLN A 361 5.36 -2.79 -4.77
N GLY A 362 5.59 -3.08 -6.06
CA GLY A 362 4.55 -3.11 -7.09
C GLY A 362 3.49 -4.23 -6.97
N ASP A 363 3.57 -5.09 -5.94
CA ASP A 363 2.58 -6.15 -5.67
C ASP A 363 1.75 -5.88 -4.40
N VAL A 364 1.80 -4.65 -3.88
CA VAL A 364 0.99 -4.22 -2.74
C VAL A 364 -0.49 -4.21 -3.12
N ARG A 365 -1.33 -4.75 -2.23
CA ARG A 365 -2.80 -4.78 -2.32
C ARG A 365 -3.40 -4.49 -0.96
N SER A 366 -4.54 -3.82 -0.95
CA SER A 366 -5.26 -3.49 0.28
C SER A 366 -6.73 -3.90 0.23
N LEU A 367 -7.35 -3.99 1.41
CA LEU A 367 -8.73 -4.47 1.55
C LEU A 367 -9.78 -3.51 1.00
N ASP A 368 -9.49 -2.22 0.99
CA ASP A 368 -10.29 -1.16 0.34
C ASP A 368 -10.44 -1.35 -1.17
N GLN A 369 -9.59 -2.16 -1.79
CA GLN A 369 -9.60 -2.45 -3.23
C GLN A 369 -10.34 -3.74 -3.61
N LEU A 370 -10.89 -4.47 -2.62
CA LEU A 370 -11.64 -5.72 -2.81
C LEU A 370 -13.14 -5.48 -2.87
#